data_AF-W2CCP9-F1
#
_entry.id   AF-W2CCP9-F1
#
_cell.length_a   1.000
_cell.length_b   1.000
_cell.length_c   1.000
_cell.angle_alpha   90.00
_cell.angle_beta   90.00
_cell.angle_gamma   90.00
#
_symmetry.space_group_name_H-M   'P 1'
#
loop_
_entity.id
_entity.type
_entity.pdbx_description
1 polymer ?
#
loop_
_entity_poly.entity_id
_entity_poly.type
_entity_poly.pdbx_seq_one_letter_code
_entity_poly.pdbx_strand_id
1 'polypeptide(L)'
;MRTRRMLQVYIGLLVVAVGTMGLIGVYRAMNKRTEVVRDYADIRREGILRFVAEYERPGSYVAVDDTALQGFQYELSRAIARYAGLEMEMHFEMSLENSFDGLRDGRYDIVARNLPTTDELKADYFLTDPILTDRQVLVQRRDTARLLRNQLDLAGHTIVVPRESPAILRLENLRREMADTFRIVEDPLYSSEQLIAMVAAGDIDYTVCDRRVAAAALELYPEIDINTDIGFTQLHAWAVRRTSPVLRDSINAWFTRMHADGTFDRILRKYYPAEDATTDRSSAKKDGVKAVAPVGTNATPDQAAPSKTKAAKSKAKSARQKAKSTKSKAKSAPSKAKVTKSKSGADRQKAKATKAKSSKAKKSTSKRTRTKRKG
;
A
#
# COMPACT_ATOMS: atom_id res chain seq x y z
N MET A 1 -2.92 -15.11 66.79
CA MET A 1 -2.86 -16.27 65.86
C MET A 1 -3.23 -15.92 64.41
N ARG A 2 -4.24 -15.07 64.14
CA ARG A 2 -4.63 -14.65 62.77
C ARG A 2 -3.52 -13.99 61.94
N THR A 3 -2.71 -13.11 62.54
CA THR A 3 -1.67 -12.35 61.83
C THR A 3 -0.52 -13.23 61.32
N ARG A 4 -0.13 -14.27 62.07
CA ARG A 4 0.90 -15.24 61.63
C ARG A 4 0.42 -16.11 60.46
N ARG A 5 -0.85 -16.52 60.46
CA ARG A 5 -1.46 -17.24 59.33
C ARG A 5 -1.56 -16.37 58.08
N MET A 6 -1.93 -15.09 58.22
CA MET A 6 -1.94 -14.14 57.10
C MET A 6 -0.53 -13.92 56.53
N LEU A 7 0.49 -13.80 57.39
CA LEU A 7 1.88 -13.66 56.93
C LEU A 7 2.37 -14.88 56.15
N GLN A 8 2.02 -16.10 56.60
CA GLN A 8 2.34 -17.34 55.87
C GLN A 8 1.65 -17.40 54.50
N VAL A 9 0.41 -16.94 54.39
CA VAL A 9 -0.31 -16.84 53.11
C VAL A 9 0.37 -15.85 52.17
N TYR A 10 0.77 -14.67 52.66
CA TYR A 10 1.48 -13.68 51.83
C TYR A 10 2.86 -14.16 51.36
N ILE A 11 3.60 -14.86 52.22
CA ILE A 11 4.88 -15.48 51.83
C ILE A 11 4.65 -16.55 50.75
N GLY A 12 3.61 -17.39 50.88
CA GLY A 12 3.23 -18.36 49.86
C GLY A 12 2.89 -17.69 48.52
N LEU A 13 2.10 -16.61 48.55
CA LEU A 13 1.72 -15.84 47.37
C LEU A 13 2.93 -15.18 46.69
N LEU A 14 3.88 -14.66 47.47
CA LEU A 14 5.13 -14.09 46.97
C LEU A 14 5.97 -15.15 46.23
N VAL A 15 6.12 -16.35 46.82
CA VAL A 15 6.89 -17.44 46.20
C VAL A 15 6.25 -17.87 44.88
N VAL A 16 4.92 -17.96 44.81
CA VAL A 16 4.20 -18.25 43.55
C VAL A 16 4.39 -17.14 42.53
N ALA A 17 4.33 -15.87 42.92
CA ALA A 17 4.55 -14.73 42.02
C ALA A 17 5.98 -14.70 41.47
N VAL A 18 6.99 -14.96 42.30
CA VAL A 18 8.39 -15.03 41.88
C VAL A 18 8.64 -16.25 41.00
N GLY A 19 8.06 -17.41 41.35
CA GLY A 19 8.15 -18.63 40.55
C GLY A 19 7.52 -18.47 39.16
N THR A 20 6.34 -17.83 39.08
CA THR A 20 5.68 -17.52 37.80
C THR A 20 6.47 -16.50 36.98
N MET A 21 7.03 -15.46 37.59
CA MET A 21 7.93 -14.53 36.89
C MET A 21 9.19 -15.23 36.35
N GLY A 22 9.80 -16.12 37.14
CA GLY A 22 10.94 -16.93 36.70
C GLY A 22 10.59 -17.82 35.51
N LEU A 23 9.43 -18.50 35.57
CA LEU A 23 8.94 -19.36 34.50
C LEU A 23 8.64 -18.56 33.21
N ILE A 24 8.05 -17.38 33.33
CA ILE A 24 7.82 -16.45 32.20
C ILE A 24 9.16 -15.98 31.62
N GLY A 25 10.15 -15.69 32.45
CA GLY A 25 11.50 -15.30 32.02
C GLY A 25 12.19 -16.41 31.22
N VAL A 26 12.12 -17.66 31.70
CA VAL A 26 12.66 -18.83 31.00
C VAL A 26 11.89 -19.08 29.69
N TYR A 27 10.56 -19.02 29.71
CA TYR A 27 9.73 -19.18 28.52
C TYR A 27 10.07 -18.12 27.46
N ARG A 28 10.22 -16.85 27.85
CA ARG A 28 10.66 -15.77 26.95
C ARG A 28 12.06 -16.00 26.41
N ALA A 29 12.98 -16.50 27.23
CA ALA A 29 14.35 -16.79 26.79
C ALA A 29 14.39 -17.97 25.79
N MET A 30 13.59 -19.01 26.02
CA MET A 30 13.46 -20.15 25.11
C MET A 30 12.72 -19.79 23.82
N ASN A 31 11.77 -18.85 23.87
CA ASN A 31 11.05 -18.34 22.70
C ASN A 31 11.75 -17.16 22.00
N LYS A 32 12.98 -16.78 22.39
CA LYS A 32 13.77 -15.84 21.57
C LYS A 32 14.14 -16.52 20.26
N ARG A 33 13.29 -16.32 19.24
CA ARG A 33 13.64 -16.63 17.84
C ARG A 33 14.97 -15.95 17.54
N THR A 34 15.87 -16.66 16.86
CA THR A 34 17.13 -16.08 16.39
C THR A 34 16.80 -14.88 15.52
N GLU A 35 17.18 -13.70 15.96
CA GLU A 35 16.83 -12.47 15.27
C GLU A 35 17.60 -12.43 13.94
N VAL A 36 16.89 -12.29 12.83
CA VAL A 36 17.54 -12.23 11.51
C VAL A 36 18.31 -10.92 11.42
N VAL A 37 19.63 -11.01 11.26
CA VAL A 37 20.52 -9.87 11.05
C VAL A 37 20.87 -9.80 9.57
N ARG A 38 20.02 -9.12 8.79
CA ARG A 38 20.24 -8.81 7.37
C ARG A 38 20.00 -7.31 7.18
N ASP A 39 21.07 -6.53 7.17
CA ASP A 39 21.05 -5.07 6.93
C ASP A 39 21.60 -4.73 5.53
N TYR A 40 21.69 -3.45 5.19
CA TYR A 40 22.02 -2.98 3.84
C TYR A 40 23.34 -3.53 3.29
N ALA A 41 24.35 -3.74 4.12
CA ALA A 41 25.63 -4.30 3.67
C ALA A 41 25.46 -5.72 3.10
N ASP A 42 24.63 -6.56 3.73
CA ASP A 42 24.33 -7.91 3.29
C ASP A 42 23.45 -7.91 2.04
N ILE A 43 22.42 -7.07 2.03
CA ILE A 43 21.52 -6.89 0.89
C ILE A 43 22.33 -6.45 -0.35
N ARG A 44 23.25 -5.50 -0.18
CA ARG A 44 24.12 -5.04 -1.27
C ARG A 44 25.07 -6.13 -1.76
N ARG A 45 25.59 -6.98 -0.87
CA ARG A 45 26.45 -8.11 -1.22
C ARG A 45 25.70 -9.18 -2.00
N GLU A 46 24.44 -9.43 -1.64
CA GLU A 46 23.55 -10.36 -2.33
C GLU A 46 23.02 -9.81 -3.66
N GLY A 47 22.88 -8.49 -3.76
CA GLY A 47 22.42 -7.80 -4.97
C GLY A 47 20.90 -7.71 -5.11
N ILE A 48 20.14 -8.23 -4.14
CA ILE A 48 18.67 -8.34 -4.20
C ILE A 48 18.04 -7.64 -3.00
N LEU A 49 17.20 -6.64 -3.27
CA LEU A 49 16.37 -5.95 -2.28
C LEU A 49 14.94 -6.48 -2.33
N ARG A 50 14.47 -7.05 -1.22
CA ARG A 50 13.19 -7.76 -1.14
C ARG A 50 12.12 -6.89 -0.49
N PHE A 51 10.97 -6.78 -1.12
CA PHE A 51 9.83 -6.01 -0.64
C PHE A 51 8.60 -6.90 -0.45
N VAL A 52 7.75 -6.57 0.51
CA VAL A 52 6.37 -7.08 0.56
C VAL A 52 5.39 -5.92 0.48
N ALA A 53 4.31 -6.07 -0.28
CA ALA A 53 3.14 -5.20 -0.21
C ALA A 53 1.86 -6.01 -0.32
N GLU A 54 0.72 -5.37 -0.08
CA GLU A 54 -0.59 -5.95 -0.37
C GLU A 54 -0.98 -5.77 -1.84
N TYR A 55 -1.89 -6.61 -2.30
CA TYR A 55 -2.53 -6.45 -3.59
C TYR A 55 -3.82 -5.63 -3.43
N GLU A 56 -3.71 -4.31 -3.53
CA GLU A 56 -4.80 -3.36 -3.36
C GLU A 56 -4.58 -2.12 -4.25
N ARG A 57 -5.65 -1.61 -4.86
CA ARG A 57 -5.60 -0.34 -5.58
C ARG A 57 -5.66 0.86 -4.62
N PRO A 58 -4.84 1.91 -4.80
CA PRO A 58 -3.86 2.12 -5.87
C PRO A 58 -2.41 1.71 -5.49
N GLY A 59 -2.23 0.95 -4.40
CA GLY A 59 -0.94 0.55 -3.84
C GLY A 59 -0.12 -0.38 -4.74
N SER A 60 -0.59 -1.60 -4.99
CA SER A 60 0.01 -2.54 -5.96
C SER A 60 -1.09 -3.40 -6.58
N TYR A 61 -1.27 -3.29 -7.89
CA TYR A 61 -2.34 -3.96 -8.63
C TYR A 61 -1.98 -4.14 -10.11
N VAL A 62 -2.58 -5.12 -10.76
CA VAL A 62 -2.55 -5.24 -12.22
C VAL A 62 -3.69 -4.37 -12.78
N ALA A 63 -3.39 -3.51 -13.77
CA ALA A 63 -4.41 -2.68 -14.38
C ALA A 63 -5.46 -3.53 -15.09
N VAL A 64 -6.70 -3.01 -15.20
CA VAL A 64 -7.75 -3.69 -15.98
C VAL A 64 -7.36 -3.80 -17.47
N ASP A 65 -6.69 -2.77 -17.99
CA ASP A 65 -6.32 -2.66 -19.41
C ASP A 65 -4.85 -3.00 -19.71
N ASP A 66 -4.07 -3.32 -18.69
CA ASP A 66 -2.64 -3.64 -18.80
C ASP A 66 -2.31 -4.88 -17.96
N THR A 67 -1.67 -5.86 -18.58
CA THR A 67 -1.22 -7.07 -17.88
C THR A 67 -0.02 -6.83 -16.97
N ALA A 68 0.53 -5.61 -16.96
CA ALA A 68 1.65 -5.25 -16.10
C ALA A 68 1.20 -4.89 -14.68
N LEU A 69 1.97 -5.38 -13.72
CA LEU A 69 1.89 -4.95 -12.32
C LEU A 69 2.32 -3.48 -12.22
N GLN A 70 1.48 -2.69 -11.55
CA GLN A 70 1.68 -1.27 -11.31
C GLN A 70 1.13 -0.89 -9.93
N GLY A 71 1.25 0.39 -9.55
CA GLY A 71 0.75 0.90 -8.29
C GLY A 71 1.79 1.76 -7.59
N PHE A 72 1.33 2.61 -6.68
CA PHE A 72 2.20 3.54 -5.98
C PHE A 72 3.34 2.82 -5.24
N GLN A 73 3.01 1.80 -4.44
CA GLN A 73 3.97 1.05 -3.65
C GLN A 73 4.94 0.29 -4.56
N TYR A 74 4.41 -0.41 -5.58
CA TYR A 74 5.25 -1.13 -6.54
C TYR A 74 6.21 -0.22 -7.32
N GLU A 75 5.74 0.91 -7.85
CA GLU A 75 6.58 1.82 -8.61
C GLU A 75 7.60 2.55 -7.73
N LEU A 76 7.24 2.86 -6.48
CA LEU A 76 8.14 3.43 -5.49
C LEU A 76 9.23 2.44 -5.08
N SER A 77 8.89 1.17 -4.83
CA SER A 77 9.86 0.10 -4.55
C SER A 77 10.82 -0.11 -5.71
N ARG A 78 10.30 -0.13 -6.94
CA ARG A 78 11.12 -0.22 -8.16
C ARG A 78 12.03 1.00 -8.34
N ALA A 79 11.58 2.19 -7.96
CA ALA A 79 12.43 3.37 -7.96
C ALA A 79 13.55 3.22 -6.93
N ILE A 80 13.23 2.85 -5.69
CA ILE A 80 14.20 2.64 -4.61
C ILE A 80 15.28 1.62 -5.00
N ALA A 81 14.89 0.47 -5.54
CA ALA A 81 15.85 -0.54 -6.01
C ALA A 81 16.82 0.02 -7.06
N ARG A 82 16.36 0.88 -7.98
CA ARG A 82 17.23 1.57 -8.95
C ARG A 82 18.20 2.56 -8.30
N TYR A 83 17.77 3.32 -7.27
CA TYR A 83 18.66 4.21 -6.52
C TYR A 83 19.71 3.45 -5.70
N ALA A 84 19.35 2.25 -5.24
CA ALA A 84 20.26 1.33 -4.56
C ALA A 84 21.21 0.61 -5.54
N GLY A 85 20.84 0.51 -6.82
CA GLY A 85 21.58 -0.28 -7.81
C GLY A 85 21.42 -1.79 -7.61
N LEU A 86 20.26 -2.22 -7.10
CA LEU A 86 19.96 -3.61 -6.75
C LEU A 86 18.79 -4.15 -7.57
N GLU A 87 18.74 -5.46 -7.71
CA GLU A 87 17.55 -6.14 -8.23
C GLU A 87 16.41 -6.08 -7.22
N MET A 88 15.19 -5.90 -7.71
CA MET A 88 13.99 -5.87 -6.88
C MET A 88 13.31 -7.23 -6.91
N GLU A 89 13.07 -7.79 -5.73
CA GLU A 89 12.18 -8.94 -5.54
C GLU A 89 10.91 -8.45 -4.82
N MET A 90 9.75 -8.72 -5.40
CA MET A 90 8.45 -8.26 -4.89
C MET A 90 7.60 -9.43 -4.44
N HIS A 91 7.21 -9.43 -3.18
CA HIS A 91 6.26 -10.38 -2.59
C HIS A 91 4.91 -9.70 -2.36
N PHE A 92 3.85 -10.51 -2.39
CA PHE A 92 2.49 -10.06 -2.09
C PHE A 92 1.93 -10.85 -0.93
N GLU A 93 1.41 -10.11 0.06
CA GLU A 93 0.77 -10.68 1.24
C GLU A 93 -0.42 -9.81 1.63
N MET A 94 -1.59 -10.42 1.78
CA MET A 94 -2.82 -9.69 2.11
C MET A 94 -2.89 -9.39 3.60
N SER A 95 -2.52 -10.35 4.46
CA SER A 95 -2.52 -10.13 5.91
C SER A 95 -1.35 -9.24 6.32
N LEU A 96 -1.65 -8.24 7.14
CA LEU A 96 -0.63 -7.36 7.68
C LEU A 96 0.25 -8.13 8.69
N GLU A 97 -0.34 -9.00 9.51
CA GLU A 97 0.41 -9.84 10.44
C GLU A 97 1.39 -10.78 9.70
N ASN A 98 0.93 -11.47 8.66
CA ASN A 98 1.80 -12.31 7.82
C ASN A 98 2.91 -11.51 7.14
N SER A 99 2.64 -10.24 6.81
CA SER A 99 3.64 -9.29 6.27
C SER A 99 4.71 -8.95 7.32
N PHE A 100 4.37 -8.89 8.60
CA PHE A 100 5.36 -8.66 9.65
C PHE A 100 6.09 -9.93 10.05
N ASP A 101 5.42 -11.09 10.02
CA ASP A 101 6.06 -12.37 10.29
C ASP A 101 7.11 -12.73 9.25
N GLY A 102 6.85 -12.50 7.96
CA GLY A 102 7.90 -12.69 6.96
C GLY A 102 9.02 -11.66 7.02
N LEU A 103 8.76 -10.44 7.48
CA LEU A 103 9.82 -9.45 7.71
C LEU A 103 10.76 -9.95 8.82
N ARG A 104 10.18 -10.48 9.90
CA ARG A 104 10.88 -11.02 11.07
C ARG A 104 11.67 -12.28 10.73
N ASP A 105 11.08 -13.18 9.94
CA ASP A 105 11.69 -14.43 9.50
C ASP A 105 12.69 -14.23 8.34
N GLY A 106 12.89 -12.99 7.87
CA GLY A 106 13.88 -12.65 6.85
C GLY A 106 13.47 -12.99 5.41
N ARG A 107 12.19 -13.28 5.17
CA ARG A 107 11.65 -13.53 3.82
C ARG A 107 11.78 -12.31 2.91
N TYR A 108 11.67 -11.12 3.47
CA TYR A 108 11.87 -9.85 2.75
C TYR A 108 12.43 -8.78 3.70
N ASP A 109 12.86 -7.64 3.15
CA ASP A 109 13.59 -6.59 3.89
C ASP A 109 12.73 -5.40 4.26
N ILE A 110 11.69 -5.12 3.47
CA ILE A 110 10.89 -3.90 3.57
C ILE A 110 9.40 -4.27 3.46
N VAL A 111 8.60 -3.80 4.40
CA VAL A 111 7.13 -3.77 4.27
C VAL A 111 6.75 -2.44 3.62
N ALA A 112 6.45 -2.50 2.32
CA ALA A 112 6.11 -1.37 1.47
C ALA A 112 4.58 -1.20 1.36
N ARG A 113 3.95 -0.86 2.49
CA ARG A 113 2.50 -0.64 2.61
C ARG A 113 2.23 0.75 3.18
N ASN A 114 0.97 1.19 3.16
CA ASN A 114 0.54 2.39 3.89
C ASN A 114 0.44 2.05 5.38
N LEU A 115 1.56 2.06 6.10
CA LEU A 115 1.55 1.76 7.54
C LEU A 115 1.39 3.05 8.34
N PRO A 116 0.34 3.21 9.17
CA PRO A 116 0.24 4.36 10.05
C PRO A 116 1.39 4.35 11.06
N THR A 117 1.96 5.51 11.31
CA THR A 117 3.11 5.68 12.22
C THR A 117 2.65 5.62 13.68
N THR A 118 2.41 4.42 14.20
CA THR A 118 2.00 4.20 15.59
C THR A 118 3.17 3.83 16.51
N ASP A 119 2.99 3.98 17.81
CA ASP A 119 4.04 3.67 18.78
C ASP A 119 4.21 2.16 18.96
N GLU A 120 3.15 1.37 18.75
CA GLU A 120 3.20 -0.09 18.73
C GLU A 120 4.11 -0.58 17.61
N LEU A 121 3.96 -0.05 16.39
CA LEU A 121 4.82 -0.42 15.26
C LEU A 121 6.27 0.03 15.48
N LYS A 122 6.49 1.21 16.04
CA LYS A 122 7.85 1.68 16.39
C LYS A 122 8.49 0.88 17.52
N ALA A 123 7.69 0.21 18.36
CA ALA A 123 8.21 -0.63 19.43
C ALA A 123 8.91 -1.87 18.87
N ASP A 124 8.44 -2.41 17.75
CA ASP A 124 8.95 -3.66 17.16
C ASP A 124 9.78 -3.46 15.87
N TYR A 125 9.59 -2.34 15.16
CA TYR A 125 10.19 -2.09 13.84
C TYR A 125 10.79 -0.68 13.72
N PHE A 126 11.68 -0.51 12.75
CA PHE A 126 12.07 0.83 12.32
C PHE A 126 11.21 1.28 11.15
N LEU A 127 10.62 2.46 11.31
CA LEU A 127 9.85 3.11 10.25
C LEU A 127 10.74 4.10 9.48
N THR A 128 10.47 4.22 8.18
CA THR A 128 11.04 5.28 7.35
C THR A 128 10.53 6.64 7.80
N ASP A 129 11.09 7.70 7.24
CA ASP A 129 10.42 9.00 7.31
C ASP A 129 9.04 8.89 6.63
N PRO A 130 8.01 9.64 7.08
CA PRO A 130 6.69 9.56 6.49
C PRO A 130 6.70 9.88 4.98
N ILE A 131 6.07 9.01 4.20
CA ILE A 131 5.99 9.13 2.74
C ILE A 131 4.67 9.74 2.26
N LEU A 132 3.61 9.63 3.07
CA LEU A 132 2.30 10.21 2.77
C LEU A 132 1.50 10.45 4.03
N THR A 133 0.45 11.25 3.88
CA THR A 133 -0.63 11.40 4.85
C THR A 133 -1.91 10.78 4.31
N ASP A 134 -2.65 10.15 5.20
CA ASP A 134 -3.98 9.62 4.91
C ASP A 134 -4.86 9.67 6.17
N ARG A 135 -6.16 9.45 6.01
CA ARG A 135 -7.11 9.32 7.10
C ARG A 135 -8.14 8.27 6.75
N GLN A 136 -8.75 7.68 7.77
CA GLN A 136 -9.82 6.71 7.55
C GLN A 136 -11.14 7.41 7.27
N VAL A 137 -11.93 6.85 6.38
CA VAL A 137 -13.26 7.34 6.02
C VAL A 137 -14.27 6.20 6.04
N LEU A 138 -15.51 6.54 6.38
CA LEU A 138 -16.66 5.69 6.16
C LEU A 138 -17.03 5.72 4.69
N VAL A 139 -17.22 4.53 4.12
CA VAL A 139 -17.77 4.33 2.79
C VAL A 139 -19.21 3.83 2.94
N GLN A 140 -20.13 4.49 2.25
CA GLN A 140 -21.57 4.23 2.28
C GLN A 140 -22.18 4.50 0.90
N ARG A 141 -23.41 4.04 0.63
CA ARG A 141 -24.10 4.33 -0.64
C ARG A 141 -24.80 5.70 -0.59
N ARG A 142 -24.74 6.47 -1.69
CA ARG A 142 -25.36 7.81 -1.84
C ARG A 142 -26.89 7.80 -1.87
N ASP A 143 -27.49 6.70 -2.30
CA ASP A 143 -28.94 6.58 -2.50
C ASP A 143 -29.71 6.16 -1.24
N THR A 144 -29.06 6.21 -0.08
CA THR A 144 -29.67 5.97 1.22
C THR A 144 -30.47 7.20 1.70
N ALA A 145 -31.55 6.96 2.44
CA ALA A 145 -32.44 8.02 2.94
C ALA A 145 -31.74 9.00 3.89
N ARG A 146 -30.68 8.54 4.58
CA ARG A 146 -29.85 9.34 5.47
C ARG A 146 -28.40 8.85 5.40
N LEU A 147 -27.51 9.76 5.01
CA LEU A 147 -26.06 9.54 5.06
C LEU A 147 -25.55 9.81 6.47
N LEU A 148 -24.66 8.95 6.96
CA LEU A 148 -23.95 9.18 8.21
C LEU A 148 -22.91 10.27 7.95
N ARG A 149 -22.89 11.33 8.77
CA ARG A 149 -22.03 12.52 8.54
C ARG A 149 -21.08 12.81 9.69
N ASN A 150 -21.21 12.08 10.79
CA ASN A 150 -20.30 12.18 11.93
C ASN A 150 -20.17 10.82 12.62
N GLN A 151 -19.21 10.74 13.54
CA GLN A 151 -18.90 9.51 14.27
C GLN A 151 -20.05 9.02 15.18
N LEU A 152 -20.88 9.93 15.70
CA LEU A 152 -22.03 9.58 16.55
C LEU A 152 -23.14 8.89 15.75
N ASP A 153 -23.27 9.22 14.45
CA ASP A 153 -24.24 8.60 13.55
C ASP A 153 -23.97 7.10 13.33
N LEU A 154 -22.79 6.56 13.70
CA LEU A 154 -22.51 5.13 13.59
C LEU A 154 -23.38 4.28 14.53
N ALA A 155 -23.96 4.89 15.58
CA ALA A 155 -24.77 4.18 16.55
C ALA A 155 -25.92 3.39 15.89
N GLY A 156 -26.04 2.12 16.26
CA GLY A 156 -27.03 1.18 15.73
C GLY A 156 -26.62 0.50 14.42
N HIS A 157 -25.47 0.85 13.82
CA HIS A 157 -25.02 0.28 12.56
C HIS A 157 -23.97 -0.82 12.73
N THR A 158 -23.81 -1.62 11.67
CA THR A 158 -22.73 -2.61 11.55
C THR A 158 -21.74 -2.12 10.52
N ILE A 159 -20.46 -2.07 10.91
CA ILE A 159 -19.35 -1.67 10.06
C ILE A 159 -18.51 -2.91 9.77
N VAL A 160 -18.34 -3.23 8.50
CA VAL A 160 -17.52 -4.37 8.06
C VAL A 160 -16.15 -3.83 7.64
N VAL A 161 -15.07 -4.40 8.16
CA VAL A 161 -13.69 -4.01 7.84
C VAL A 161 -12.84 -5.25 7.58
N PRO A 162 -11.74 -5.15 6.82
CA PRO A 162 -10.83 -6.28 6.68
C PRO A 162 -10.26 -6.67 8.05
N ARG A 163 -10.05 -7.96 8.27
CA ARG A 163 -9.31 -8.46 9.43
C ARG A 163 -7.93 -7.81 9.49
N GLU A 164 -7.48 -7.49 10.71
CA GLU A 164 -6.21 -6.78 10.96
C GLU A 164 -6.09 -5.40 10.30
N SER A 165 -7.20 -4.82 9.80
CA SER A 165 -7.18 -3.48 9.25
C SER A 165 -6.76 -2.45 10.31
N PRO A 166 -5.94 -1.45 9.95
CA PRO A 166 -5.68 -0.31 10.82
C PRO A 166 -6.93 0.43 11.30
N ALA A 167 -8.08 0.25 10.65
CA ALA A 167 -9.36 0.82 11.06
C ALA A 167 -9.92 0.23 12.35
N ILE A 168 -9.57 -1.03 12.66
CA ILE A 168 -10.12 -1.74 13.82
C ILE A 168 -9.79 -0.99 15.11
N LEU A 169 -8.54 -0.59 15.32
CA LEU A 169 -8.14 0.10 16.56
C LEU A 169 -8.92 1.41 16.74
N ARG A 170 -9.09 2.19 15.66
CA ARG A 170 -9.82 3.46 15.73
C ARG A 170 -11.32 3.23 15.98
N LEU A 171 -11.91 2.26 15.30
CA LEU A 171 -13.30 1.88 15.49
C LEU A 171 -13.55 1.35 16.90
N GLU A 172 -12.66 0.54 17.45
CA GLU A 172 -12.77 0.01 18.81
C GLU A 172 -12.64 1.11 19.87
N ASN A 173 -11.75 2.08 19.67
CA ASN A 173 -11.66 3.25 20.54
C ASN A 173 -12.97 4.05 20.50
N LEU A 174 -13.48 4.32 19.30
CA LEU A 174 -14.72 5.06 19.11
C LEU A 174 -15.93 4.32 19.70
N ARG A 175 -15.99 3.01 19.51
CA ARG A 175 -17.04 2.14 20.06
C ARG A 175 -17.08 2.21 21.58
N ARG A 176 -15.92 2.14 22.24
CA ARG A 176 -15.80 2.28 23.69
C ARG A 176 -16.16 3.69 24.18
N GLU A 177 -15.72 4.74 23.48
CA GLU A 177 -16.09 6.13 23.76
C GLU A 177 -17.61 6.35 23.67
N MET A 178 -18.28 5.60 22.79
CA MET A 178 -19.72 5.66 22.54
C MET A 178 -20.52 4.53 23.23
N ALA A 179 -19.98 3.92 24.29
CA ALA A 179 -20.66 2.88 25.07
C ALA A 179 -21.24 1.71 24.24
N ASP A 180 -20.44 1.18 23.32
CA ASP A 180 -20.74 -0.01 22.50
C ASP A 180 -22.00 0.09 21.63
N THR A 181 -22.30 1.30 21.15
CA THR A 181 -23.51 1.59 20.38
C THR A 181 -23.52 1.05 18.94
N PHE A 182 -22.40 0.57 18.39
CA PHE A 182 -22.34 0.02 17.03
C PHE A 182 -21.51 -1.28 16.98
N ARG A 183 -21.68 -2.05 15.90
CA ARG A 183 -20.99 -3.34 15.69
C ARG A 183 -19.85 -3.20 14.70
N ILE A 184 -18.73 -3.86 15.01
CA ILE A 184 -17.60 -4.05 14.10
C ILE A 184 -17.58 -5.52 13.70
N VAL A 185 -17.46 -5.79 12.41
CA VAL A 185 -17.33 -7.15 11.85
C VAL A 185 -16.05 -7.19 11.03
N GLU A 186 -15.15 -8.11 11.39
CA GLU A 186 -13.91 -8.32 10.66
C GLU A 186 -14.10 -9.40 9.58
N ASP A 187 -13.88 -9.02 8.33
CA ASP A 187 -13.90 -9.95 7.19
C ASP A 187 -12.51 -10.57 6.98
N PRO A 188 -12.37 -11.91 7.05
CA PRO A 188 -11.08 -12.59 6.89
C PRO A 188 -10.64 -12.77 5.43
N LEU A 189 -11.51 -12.50 4.44
CA LEU A 189 -11.30 -12.84 3.04
C LEU A 189 -11.10 -11.61 2.15
N TYR A 190 -11.86 -10.53 2.43
CA TYR A 190 -11.96 -9.39 1.54
C TYR A 190 -11.10 -8.20 1.99
N SER A 191 -10.40 -7.59 1.03
CA SER A 191 -9.66 -6.32 1.22
C SER A 191 -10.60 -5.11 1.21
N SER A 192 -10.08 -3.92 1.51
CA SER A 192 -10.88 -2.69 1.52
C SER A 192 -11.53 -2.43 0.16
N GLU A 193 -10.78 -2.63 -0.95
CA GLU A 193 -11.32 -2.47 -2.32
C GLU A 193 -12.53 -3.39 -2.57
N GLN A 194 -12.50 -4.63 -2.07
CA GLN A 194 -13.58 -5.59 -2.23
C GLN A 194 -14.78 -5.25 -1.33
N LEU A 195 -14.54 -4.83 -0.09
CA LEU A 195 -15.62 -4.36 0.80
C LEU A 195 -16.28 -3.09 0.27
N ILE A 196 -15.54 -2.18 -0.34
CA ILE A 196 -16.11 -1.01 -1.04
C ILE A 196 -17.04 -1.47 -2.18
N ALA A 197 -16.65 -2.48 -2.96
CA ALA A 197 -17.48 -3.02 -4.02
C ALA A 197 -18.78 -3.63 -3.46
N MET A 198 -18.71 -4.32 -2.32
CA MET A 198 -19.89 -4.84 -1.62
C MET A 198 -20.79 -3.73 -1.08
N VAL A 199 -20.22 -2.62 -0.59
CA VAL A 199 -21.00 -1.42 -0.25
C VAL A 199 -21.69 -0.87 -1.50
N ALA A 200 -20.98 -0.71 -2.60
CA ALA A 200 -21.56 -0.19 -3.85
C ALA A 200 -22.74 -1.06 -4.34
N ALA A 201 -22.57 -2.38 -4.28
CA ALA A 201 -23.60 -3.37 -4.63
C ALA A 201 -24.79 -3.42 -3.66
N GLY A 202 -24.63 -2.92 -2.43
CA GLY A 202 -25.64 -3.00 -1.37
C GLY A 202 -25.66 -4.32 -0.60
N ASP A 203 -24.60 -5.13 -0.71
CA ASP A 203 -24.45 -6.38 0.06
C ASP A 203 -24.10 -6.10 1.54
N ILE A 204 -23.42 -4.98 1.80
CA ILE A 204 -23.17 -4.42 3.14
C ILE A 204 -23.45 -2.92 3.14
N ASP A 205 -23.85 -2.37 4.29
CA ASP A 205 -24.20 -0.95 4.38
C ASP A 205 -22.96 -0.04 4.45
N TYR A 206 -21.96 -0.47 5.23
CA TYR A 206 -20.84 0.37 5.63
C TYR A 206 -19.51 -0.41 5.70
N THR A 207 -18.46 0.23 5.18
CA THR A 207 -17.07 -0.16 5.47
C THR A 207 -16.24 1.06 5.84
N VAL A 208 -15.09 0.84 6.46
CA VAL A 208 -14.11 1.89 6.79
C VAL A 208 -12.76 1.51 6.23
N CYS A 209 -12.14 2.44 5.51
CA CYS A 209 -10.83 2.26 4.89
C CYS A 209 -10.10 3.60 4.78
N ASP A 210 -8.86 3.56 4.29
CA ASP A 210 -8.09 4.76 3.97
C ASP A 210 -8.75 5.58 2.87
N ARG A 211 -8.79 6.90 3.04
CA ARG A 211 -9.45 7.83 2.11
C ARG A 211 -8.91 7.67 0.70
N ARG A 212 -7.60 7.44 0.52
CA ARG A 212 -7.03 7.30 -0.82
C ARG A 212 -7.51 6.03 -1.54
N VAL A 213 -7.77 4.95 -0.80
CA VAL A 213 -8.34 3.71 -1.36
C VAL A 213 -9.79 3.96 -1.77
N ALA A 214 -10.57 4.56 -0.86
CA ALA A 214 -11.94 5.01 -1.13
C ALA A 214 -12.04 5.97 -2.32
N ALA A 215 -11.12 6.92 -2.44
CA ALA A 215 -11.07 7.89 -3.53
C ALA A 215 -10.74 7.23 -4.88
N ALA A 216 -9.80 6.28 -4.89
CA ALA A 216 -9.51 5.49 -6.10
C ALA A 216 -10.72 4.63 -6.54
N ALA A 217 -11.54 4.19 -5.59
CA ALA A 217 -12.73 3.40 -5.87
C ALA A 217 -13.89 4.22 -6.47
N LEU A 218 -13.92 5.55 -6.29
CA LEU A 218 -14.95 6.43 -6.88
C LEU A 218 -14.97 6.39 -8.42
N GLU A 219 -13.84 6.08 -9.06
CA GLU A 219 -13.78 5.91 -10.52
C GLU A 219 -14.60 4.69 -10.99
N LEU A 220 -14.68 3.65 -10.15
CA LEU A 220 -15.41 2.42 -10.45
C LEU A 220 -16.84 2.46 -9.92
N TYR A 221 -17.04 3.07 -8.75
CA TYR A 221 -18.30 3.06 -8.01
C TYR A 221 -18.73 4.50 -7.67
N PRO A 222 -19.19 5.30 -8.64
CA PRO A 222 -19.62 6.69 -8.41
C PRO A 222 -20.81 6.83 -7.42
N GLU A 223 -21.51 5.74 -7.14
CA GLU A 223 -22.63 5.65 -6.21
C GLU A 223 -22.23 5.66 -4.73
N ILE A 224 -20.94 5.52 -4.38
CA ILE A 224 -20.48 5.59 -2.99
C ILE A 224 -20.24 7.04 -2.53
N ASP A 225 -20.37 7.28 -1.22
CA ASP A 225 -20.01 8.49 -0.49
C ASP A 225 -18.88 8.16 0.49
N ILE A 226 -17.86 9.03 0.51
CA ILE A 226 -16.61 8.84 1.29
C ILE A 226 -16.29 10.08 2.15
N ASN A 227 -17.31 10.89 2.42
CA ASN A 227 -17.15 12.24 2.97
C ASN A 227 -17.17 12.29 4.50
N THR A 228 -17.29 11.13 5.15
CA THR A 228 -17.41 11.02 6.60
C THR A 228 -16.10 10.46 7.17
N ASP A 229 -15.32 11.34 7.79
CA ASP A 229 -14.02 10.98 8.35
C ASP A 229 -14.15 10.18 9.66
N ILE A 230 -13.41 9.08 9.76
CA ILE A 230 -13.34 8.19 10.92
C ILE A 230 -11.98 8.34 11.61
N GLY A 231 -11.67 9.58 12.01
CA GLY A 231 -10.44 9.88 12.74
C GLY A 231 -9.65 11.03 12.13
N PHE A 232 -8.45 11.23 12.66
CA PHE A 232 -7.54 12.30 12.24
C PHE A 232 -6.61 11.83 11.11
N THR A 233 -5.94 12.78 10.48
CA THR A 233 -4.92 12.49 9.45
C THR A 233 -3.67 11.91 10.09
N GLN A 234 -3.25 10.74 9.60
CA GLN A 234 -2.10 9.98 10.07
C GLN A 234 -0.96 10.03 9.05
N LEU A 235 0.26 10.01 9.60
CA LEU A 235 1.50 9.86 8.84
C LEU A 235 1.70 8.38 8.51
N HIS A 236 1.96 8.08 7.24
CA HIS A 236 2.24 6.73 6.79
C HIS A 236 3.68 6.57 6.34
N ALA A 237 4.28 5.43 6.67
CA ALA A 237 5.68 5.09 6.43
C ALA A 237 5.82 3.63 5.99
N TRP A 238 7.02 3.25 5.54
CA TRP A 238 7.39 1.85 5.38
C TRP A 238 8.09 1.33 6.62
N ALA A 239 8.14 0.01 6.78
CA ALA A 239 8.81 -0.63 7.91
C ALA A 239 9.96 -1.54 7.46
N VAL A 240 11.01 -1.59 8.29
CA VAL A 240 12.10 -2.56 8.23
C VAL A 240 12.36 -3.14 9.62
N ARG A 241 13.15 -4.22 9.69
CA ARG A 241 13.55 -4.81 10.98
C ARG A 241 14.34 -3.82 11.83
N ARG A 242 14.24 -3.95 13.16
CA ARG A 242 15.10 -3.23 14.12
C ARG A 242 16.58 -3.55 13.96
N THR A 243 16.91 -4.74 13.46
CA THR A 243 18.28 -5.15 13.14
C THR A 243 18.81 -4.56 11.83
N SER A 244 18.02 -3.74 11.12
CA SER A 244 18.37 -3.15 9.83
C SER A 244 18.36 -1.60 9.80
N PRO A 245 19.01 -0.90 10.75
CA PRO A 245 19.00 0.57 10.79
C PRO A 245 19.66 1.22 9.57
N VAL A 246 20.72 0.62 9.02
CA VAL A 246 21.43 1.22 7.87
C VAL A 246 20.54 1.17 6.62
N LEU A 247 19.76 0.11 6.46
CA LEU A 247 18.75 0.01 5.40
C LEU A 247 17.70 1.12 5.54
N ARG A 248 17.16 1.35 6.74
CA ARG A 248 16.18 2.42 7.00
C ARG A 248 16.74 3.79 6.60
N ASP A 249 17.95 4.11 7.03
CA ASP A 249 18.58 5.40 6.72
C ASP A 249 18.91 5.54 5.23
N SER A 250 19.32 4.44 4.58
CA SER A 250 19.55 4.41 3.14
C SER A 250 18.26 4.70 2.36
N ILE A 251 17.13 4.11 2.77
CA ILE A 251 15.81 4.37 2.18
C ILE A 251 15.44 5.84 2.29
N ASN A 252 15.59 6.45 3.46
CA ASN A 252 15.29 7.87 3.66
C ASN A 252 16.19 8.79 2.81
N ALA A 253 17.47 8.46 2.68
CA ALA A 253 18.37 9.19 1.79
C ALA A 253 17.92 9.08 0.33
N TRP A 254 17.41 7.93 -0.10
CA TRP A 254 16.87 7.75 -1.45
C TRP A 254 15.56 8.50 -1.66
N PHE A 255 14.63 8.49 -0.69
CA PHE A 255 13.44 9.34 -0.75
C PHE A 255 13.80 10.82 -0.89
N THR A 256 14.78 11.30 -0.13
CA THR A 256 15.27 12.68 -0.25
C THR A 256 15.75 12.99 -1.67
N ARG A 257 16.53 12.09 -2.29
CA ARG A 257 16.97 12.25 -3.70
C ARG A 257 15.79 12.23 -4.68
N MET A 258 14.84 11.32 -4.47
CA MET A 258 13.66 11.19 -5.32
C MET A 258 12.73 12.42 -5.26
N HIS A 259 12.64 13.09 -4.11
CA HIS A 259 11.97 14.38 -4.01
C HIS A 259 12.75 15.46 -4.76
N ALA A 260 14.08 15.51 -4.58
CA ALA A 260 14.93 16.52 -5.21
C ALA A 260 14.88 16.49 -6.76
N ASP A 261 14.78 15.31 -7.37
CA ASP A 261 14.67 15.16 -8.83
C ASP A 261 13.24 15.02 -9.36
N GLY A 262 12.23 15.06 -8.48
CA GLY A 262 10.81 14.99 -8.81
C GLY A 262 10.30 13.61 -9.22
N THR A 263 11.12 12.55 -9.06
CA THR A 263 10.68 11.17 -9.29
C THR A 263 9.57 10.76 -8.34
N PHE A 264 9.69 11.10 -7.05
CA PHE A 264 8.65 10.79 -6.07
C PHE A 264 7.31 11.41 -6.45
N ASP A 265 7.29 12.73 -6.70
CA ASP A 265 6.07 13.46 -7.00
C ASP A 265 5.39 13.00 -8.29
N ARG A 266 6.17 12.54 -9.28
CA ARG A 266 5.63 11.97 -10.52
C ARG A 266 4.91 10.65 -10.27
N ILE A 267 5.47 9.79 -9.42
CA ILE A 267 4.83 8.53 -9.01
C ILE A 267 3.58 8.85 -8.18
N LEU A 268 3.71 9.74 -7.19
CA LEU A 268 2.60 10.15 -6.33
C LEU A 268 1.41 10.67 -7.15
N ARG A 269 1.62 11.65 -8.05
CA ARG A 269 0.55 12.23 -8.88
C ARG A 269 -0.10 11.24 -9.84
N LYS A 270 0.62 10.17 -10.24
CA LYS A 270 0.07 9.14 -11.12
C LYS A 270 -1.03 8.33 -10.43
N TYR A 271 -0.89 8.08 -9.13
CA TYR A 271 -1.79 7.21 -8.37
C TYR A 271 -2.72 7.96 -7.41
N TYR A 272 -2.32 9.17 -7.03
CA TYR A 272 -3.09 10.07 -6.17
C TYR A 272 -3.15 11.45 -6.84
N PRO A 273 -3.98 11.63 -7.87
CA PRO A 273 -4.24 12.95 -8.41
C PRO A 273 -4.72 13.86 -7.27
N ALA A 274 -4.25 15.11 -7.27
CA ALA A 274 -4.64 16.07 -6.24
C ALA A 274 -6.17 16.21 -6.26
N GLU A 275 -6.80 15.95 -5.12
CA GLU A 275 -8.20 16.31 -4.91
C GLU A 275 -8.34 17.83 -5.07
N ASP A 276 -9.41 18.29 -5.74
CA ASP A 276 -9.70 19.70 -5.92
C ASP A 276 -9.63 20.43 -4.57
N ALA A 277 -8.82 21.49 -4.50
CA ALA A 277 -8.50 22.28 -3.30
C ALA A 277 -9.70 23.03 -2.67
N THR A 278 -10.93 22.60 -2.94
CA THR A 278 -12.17 23.24 -2.51
C THR A 278 -12.69 22.73 -1.16
N THR A 279 -12.37 21.50 -0.75
CA THR A 279 -12.88 20.92 0.51
C THR A 279 -12.04 21.26 1.74
N ASP A 280 -10.74 21.52 1.58
CA ASP A 280 -9.83 21.77 2.73
C ASP A 280 -9.89 23.22 3.26
N ARG A 281 -10.46 24.16 2.50
CA ARG A 281 -10.67 25.54 2.97
C ARG A 281 -11.84 25.69 3.94
N SER A 282 -12.77 24.75 3.97
CA SER A 282 -13.91 24.80 4.89
C SER A 282 -13.57 24.25 6.28
N SER A 283 -12.64 23.30 6.38
CA SER A 283 -12.11 22.76 7.64
C SER A 283 -11.04 23.67 8.25
N ALA A 284 -10.12 24.21 7.43
CA ALA A 284 -9.02 25.06 7.91
C ALA A 284 -9.46 26.43 8.48
N LYS A 285 -10.72 26.83 8.31
CA LYS A 285 -11.26 28.07 8.91
C LYS A 285 -11.89 27.83 10.29
N LYS A 286 -12.17 26.58 10.68
CA LYS A 286 -12.79 26.23 11.96
C LYS A 286 -11.79 25.80 13.02
N ASP A 287 -10.71 25.15 12.62
CA ASP A 287 -9.63 24.74 13.52
C ASP A 287 -8.39 25.56 13.17
N GLY A 288 -7.99 26.47 14.04
CA GLY A 288 -6.87 27.40 13.86
C GLY A 288 -5.49 26.73 13.79
N VAL A 289 -5.29 25.81 12.87
CA VAL A 289 -4.02 25.12 12.60
C VAL A 289 -3.42 25.72 11.34
N LYS A 290 -2.33 26.46 11.52
CA LYS A 290 -1.54 27.05 10.44
C LYS A 290 -0.96 25.91 9.59
N ALA A 291 -1.19 25.98 8.27
CA ALA A 291 -0.58 25.08 7.30
C ALA A 291 0.94 25.03 7.48
N VAL A 292 1.49 23.84 7.72
CA VAL A 292 2.92 23.61 7.84
C VAL A 292 3.50 23.51 6.42
N ALA A 293 4.17 24.58 5.99
CA ALA A 293 5.04 24.57 4.83
C ALA A 293 6.22 23.59 5.05
N PRO A 294 6.80 22.99 4.00
CA PRO A 294 7.93 22.08 4.15
C PRO A 294 9.08 22.76 4.88
N VAL A 295 9.54 22.12 5.96
CA VAL A 295 10.62 22.59 6.84
C VAL A 295 11.91 22.66 6.02
N GLY A 296 12.24 23.87 5.57
CA GLY A 296 13.58 24.22 5.15
C GLY A 296 14.49 24.29 6.38
N THR A 297 15.63 23.60 6.31
CA THR A 297 16.69 23.63 7.32
C THR A 297 17.26 25.05 7.43
N ASN A 298 17.07 25.70 8.58
CA ASN A 298 17.81 26.92 8.93
C ASN A 298 19.17 26.52 9.50
N ALA A 299 20.23 26.79 8.74
CA ALA A 299 21.59 26.90 9.27
C ALA A 299 21.88 28.37 9.58
N THR A 300 22.36 28.64 10.80
CA THR A 300 22.78 29.95 11.30
C THR A 300 24.05 30.43 10.57
N PRO A 301 24.26 31.76 10.38
CA PRO A 301 25.23 32.28 9.42
C PRO A 301 26.61 32.54 10.05
N ASP A 302 27.67 32.27 9.28
CA ASP A 302 28.93 32.99 9.47
C ASP A 302 29.65 33.26 8.12
N GLN A 303 30.01 34.54 7.98
CA GLN A 303 30.98 35.23 7.10
C GLN A 303 30.77 35.36 5.59
N ALA A 304 31.11 36.58 5.14
CA ALA A 304 30.84 37.24 3.88
C ALA A 304 31.88 36.98 2.77
N ALA A 305 31.47 37.28 1.53
CA ALA A 305 32.22 37.82 0.36
C ALA A 305 31.95 37.09 -0.99
N PRO A 306 31.99 37.78 -2.17
CA PRO A 306 30.82 37.79 -3.06
C PRO A 306 31.02 37.31 -4.53
N SER A 307 29.87 37.02 -5.15
CA SER A 307 29.45 37.31 -6.54
C SER A 307 30.27 36.83 -7.76
N LYS A 308 29.77 35.80 -8.48
CA LYS A 308 29.94 35.64 -9.95
C LYS A 308 28.83 34.79 -10.59
N THR A 309 27.74 35.37 -11.13
CA THR A 309 26.92 34.65 -12.15
C THR A 309 26.08 35.56 -13.04
N LYS A 310 26.71 36.33 -13.94
CA LYS A 310 26.05 36.86 -15.16
C LYS A 310 26.35 36.02 -16.42
N ALA A 311 27.03 34.88 -16.30
CA ALA A 311 27.47 34.06 -17.44
C ALA A 311 26.57 32.84 -17.78
N ALA A 312 25.54 32.54 -16.98
CA ALA A 312 24.70 31.35 -17.20
C ALA A 312 23.49 31.57 -18.14
N LYS A 313 23.13 32.83 -18.47
CA LYS A 313 21.96 33.14 -19.32
C LYS A 313 22.24 33.12 -20.83
N SER A 314 23.50 33.06 -21.29
CA SER A 314 23.79 33.03 -22.75
C SER A 314 23.89 31.62 -23.34
N LYS A 315 24.17 30.58 -22.54
CA LYS A 315 24.28 29.18 -23.03
C LYS A 315 22.93 28.48 -23.23
N ALA A 316 21.85 28.95 -22.59
CA ALA A 316 20.52 28.34 -22.71
C ALA A 316 19.76 28.70 -24.02
N LYS A 317 20.16 29.77 -24.74
CA LYS A 317 19.51 30.19 -25.99
C LYS A 317 19.99 29.43 -27.23
N SER A 318 21.24 28.94 -27.23
CA SER A 318 21.84 28.22 -28.37
C SER A 318 21.36 26.75 -28.47
N ALA A 319 21.07 26.09 -27.35
CA ALA A 319 20.55 24.72 -27.35
C ALA A 319 19.11 24.59 -27.91
N ARG A 320 18.32 25.67 -27.84
CA ARG A 320 16.91 25.69 -28.28
C ARG A 320 16.73 25.79 -29.80
N GLN A 321 17.75 26.24 -30.53
CA GLN A 321 17.73 26.29 -32.01
C GLN A 321 18.15 24.96 -32.65
N LYS A 322 19.05 24.18 -32.05
CA LYS A 322 19.45 22.86 -32.57
C LYS A 322 18.31 21.82 -32.52
N ALA A 323 17.43 21.87 -31.51
CA ALA A 323 16.32 20.93 -31.34
C ALA A 323 15.15 21.13 -32.33
N LYS A 324 15.06 22.27 -33.04
CA LYS A 324 14.02 22.49 -34.05
C LYS A 324 14.35 21.91 -35.43
N SER A 325 15.64 21.66 -35.73
CA SER A 325 16.06 21.10 -37.03
C SER A 325 15.85 19.58 -37.14
N THR A 326 15.93 18.85 -36.02
CA THR A 326 15.81 17.37 -35.98
C THR A 326 14.37 16.87 -36.08
N LYS A 327 13.37 17.73 -35.83
CA LYS A 327 11.94 17.39 -35.91
C LYS A 327 11.39 17.40 -37.36
N SER A 328 12.13 17.96 -38.32
CA SER A 328 11.72 18.03 -39.73
C SER A 328 12.13 16.80 -40.56
N LYS A 329 13.10 16.00 -40.10
CA LYS A 329 13.68 14.87 -40.86
C LYS A 329 13.08 13.49 -40.53
N ALA A 330 12.15 13.42 -39.57
CA ALA A 330 11.50 12.16 -39.14
C ALA A 330 10.12 11.91 -39.78
N LYS A 331 9.64 12.80 -40.67
CA LYS A 331 8.32 12.67 -41.34
C LYS A 331 8.34 11.93 -42.68
N SER A 332 9.47 11.36 -43.10
CA SER A 332 9.60 10.65 -44.38
C SER A 332 10.27 9.28 -44.22
N ALA A 333 9.55 8.29 -43.66
CA ALA A 333 9.90 6.88 -43.76
C ALA A 333 8.63 6.01 -43.66
N PRO A 334 8.40 5.03 -44.56
CA PRO A 334 7.19 4.21 -44.55
C PRO A 334 7.22 3.12 -43.46
N SER A 335 6.06 2.89 -42.85
CA SER A 335 5.82 2.04 -41.68
C SER A 335 5.89 0.52 -41.98
N LYS A 336 6.73 -0.20 -41.23
CA LYS A 336 6.81 -1.68 -41.18
C LYS A 336 5.56 -2.38 -40.58
N ALA A 337 4.53 -1.63 -40.17
CA ALA A 337 3.35 -2.19 -39.50
C ALA A 337 2.31 -2.84 -40.44
N LYS A 338 2.45 -2.69 -41.77
CA LYS A 338 1.45 -3.23 -42.72
C LYS A 338 1.70 -4.69 -43.13
N VAL A 339 2.91 -5.22 -42.92
CA VAL A 339 3.28 -6.59 -43.32
C VAL A 339 2.87 -7.62 -42.25
N THR A 340 2.86 -7.25 -40.97
CA THR A 340 2.57 -8.17 -39.84
C THR A 340 1.08 -8.51 -39.69
N LYS A 341 0.16 -7.60 -40.07
CA LYS A 341 -1.29 -7.86 -40.07
C LYS A 341 -1.72 -8.92 -41.10
N SER A 342 -1.00 -9.06 -42.22
CA SER A 342 -1.34 -10.05 -43.26
C SER A 342 -1.01 -11.49 -42.86
N LYS A 343 0.10 -11.71 -42.14
CA LYS A 343 0.51 -13.04 -41.67
C LYS A 343 -0.39 -13.59 -40.54
N SER A 344 -0.81 -12.72 -39.62
CA SER A 344 -1.73 -13.09 -38.53
C SER A 344 -3.11 -13.56 -39.03
N GLY A 345 -3.61 -12.99 -40.14
CA GLY A 345 -4.88 -13.40 -40.74
C GLY A 345 -4.84 -14.81 -41.36
N ALA A 346 -3.73 -15.17 -42.01
CA ALA A 346 -3.55 -16.46 -42.67
C ALA A 346 -3.42 -17.62 -41.66
N ASP A 347 -2.72 -17.41 -40.54
CA ASP A 347 -2.58 -18.42 -39.49
C ASP A 347 -3.90 -18.68 -38.74
N ARG A 348 -4.73 -17.63 -38.58
CA ARG A 348 -6.05 -17.76 -37.95
C ARG A 348 -7.04 -18.54 -38.82
N GLN A 349 -6.93 -18.47 -40.15
CA GLN A 349 -7.72 -19.29 -41.07
C GLN A 349 -7.27 -20.76 -41.11
N LYS A 350 -5.95 -21.03 -41.06
CA LYS A 350 -5.43 -22.41 -40.94
C LYS A 350 -5.87 -23.09 -39.64
N ALA A 351 -5.86 -22.37 -38.51
CA ALA A 351 -6.31 -22.91 -37.22
C ALA A 351 -7.82 -23.20 -37.17
N LYS A 352 -8.65 -22.44 -37.88
CA LYS A 352 -10.09 -22.74 -38.00
C LYS A 352 -10.36 -23.97 -38.87
N ALA A 353 -9.58 -24.18 -39.93
CA ALA A 353 -9.73 -25.34 -40.82
C ALA A 353 -9.32 -26.67 -40.14
N THR A 354 -8.30 -26.65 -39.27
CA THR A 354 -7.88 -27.85 -38.51
C THR A 354 -8.90 -28.23 -37.43
N LYS A 355 -9.50 -27.24 -36.75
CA LYS A 355 -10.55 -27.47 -35.74
C LYS A 355 -11.84 -28.04 -36.36
N ALA A 356 -12.19 -27.63 -37.58
CA ALA A 356 -13.34 -28.17 -38.32
C ALA A 356 -13.12 -29.62 -38.82
N LYS A 357 -11.88 -30.01 -39.18
CA LYS A 357 -11.57 -31.40 -39.54
C LYS A 357 -11.61 -32.34 -38.33
N SER A 358 -11.15 -31.88 -37.17
CA SER A 358 -11.19 -32.65 -35.91
C SER A 358 -12.63 -32.94 -35.42
N SER A 359 -13.54 -31.97 -35.55
CA SER A 359 -14.94 -32.16 -35.14
C SER A 359 -15.70 -33.12 -36.08
N LYS A 360 -15.37 -33.12 -37.38
CA LYS A 360 -15.95 -34.04 -38.36
C LYS A 360 -15.46 -35.49 -38.14
N ALA A 361 -14.20 -35.68 -37.73
CA ALA A 361 -13.65 -36.98 -37.38
C ALA A 361 -14.35 -37.59 -36.15
N LYS A 362 -14.52 -36.81 -35.06
CA LYS A 362 -15.22 -37.27 -33.82
C LYS A 362 -16.69 -37.64 -34.05
N LYS A 363 -17.40 -36.94 -34.94
CA LYS A 363 -18.79 -37.30 -35.31
C LYS A 363 -18.88 -38.62 -36.09
N SER A 364 -17.87 -38.97 -36.88
CA SER A 364 -17.84 -40.24 -37.63
C SER A 364 -17.59 -41.45 -36.71
N THR A 365 -16.73 -41.31 -35.70
CA THR A 365 -16.42 -42.37 -34.74
C THR A 365 -17.60 -42.67 -33.81
N SER A 366 -18.38 -41.65 -33.43
CA SER A 366 -19.59 -41.81 -32.62
C SER A 366 -20.75 -42.49 -33.37
N LYS A 367 -20.86 -42.30 -34.69
CA LYS A 367 -21.85 -43.02 -35.52
C LYS A 367 -21.48 -44.50 -35.69
N ARG A 368 -20.18 -44.83 -35.76
CA ARG A 368 -19.69 -46.20 -35.99
C ARG A 368 -19.75 -47.10 -34.73
N THR A 369 -19.72 -46.51 -33.54
CA THR A 369 -19.92 -47.26 -32.27
C THR A 369 -21.40 -47.50 -31.96
N ARG A 370 -22.33 -46.68 -32.50
CA ARG A 370 -23.77 -46.84 -32.28
C ARG A 370 -24.42 -47.92 -33.16
N THR A 371 -23.83 -48.26 -34.31
CA THR A 371 -24.29 -49.36 -35.18
C THR A 371 -23.77 -50.73 -34.78
N LYS A 372 -22.70 -50.83 -33.98
CA LYS A 372 -22.17 -52.11 -33.46
C LYS A 372 -22.86 -52.63 -32.19
N ARG A 373 -23.83 -51.89 -31.65
CA ARG A 373 -24.54 -52.22 -30.39
C ARG A 373 -26.01 -52.61 -30.60
N LYS A 374 -26.42 -52.84 -31.85
CA LYS A 374 -27.79 -53.18 -32.28
C LYS A 374 -27.84 -54.27 -33.37
N GLY A 375 -26.80 -55.09 -33.48
CA GLY A 375 -26.75 -56.26 -34.36
C GLY A 375 -26.51 -57.50 -33.52
#